data_AF-A0A527XVN4-F1
#
_entry.id   AF-A0A527XVN4-F1
#
_cell.length_a   1.000
_cell.length_b   1.000
_cell.length_c   1.000
_cell.angle_alpha   90.00
_cell.angle_beta   90.00
_cell.angle_gamma   90.00
#
_symmetry.space_group_name_H-M   'P 1'
#
loop_
_entity.id
_entity.type
_entity.pdbx_description
1 polymer ?
#
loop_
_entity_poly.entity_id
_entity_poly.type
_entity_poly.pdbx_seq_one_letter_code
_entity_poly.pdbx_strand_id
1 'polypeptide(L)'
;GILYGLAKRGWTDVALLERTQLTAGSTWHAAGLIPSYARNINVGRMINKTIEIYEGLEAETGQPVGWHKCGQLRIANSRDRLDEYKSYMSVAEVQGMRAQLLTPDEARKLWPLLDNK
;
A
#
# COMPACT_ATOMS: atom_id res chain seq x y z
N GLY A 1 -3.62 -0.56 -14.42
CA GLY A 1 -2.69 0.56 -14.15
C GLY A 1 -2.06 1.12 -15.41
N ILE A 2 -1.36 0.29 -16.20
CA ILE A 2 -0.55 0.76 -17.34
C ILE A 2 -1.40 1.45 -18.42
N LEU A 3 -2.41 0.76 -18.99
CA LEU A 3 -3.28 1.34 -20.03
C LEU A 3 -3.92 2.66 -19.55
N TYR A 4 -4.51 2.64 -18.35
CA TYR A 4 -5.07 3.84 -17.70
C TYR A 4 -4.06 4.99 -17.62
N GLY A 5 -2.83 4.72 -17.18
CA GLY A 5 -1.77 5.71 -17.07
C GLY A 5 -1.26 6.26 -18.40
N LEU A 6 -1.25 5.45 -19.47
CA LEU A 6 -0.90 5.87 -20.83
C LEU A 6 -2.00 6.75 -21.41
N ALA A 7 -3.26 6.29 -21.35
CA ALA A 7 -4.42 7.04 -21.84
C ALA A 7 -4.54 8.41 -21.14
N LYS A 8 -4.37 8.46 -19.81
CA LYS A 8 -4.38 9.71 -19.03
C LYS A 8 -3.25 10.68 -19.41
N ARG A 9 -2.18 10.20 -20.07
CA ARG A 9 -1.08 11.01 -20.61
C ARG A 9 -1.29 11.38 -22.09
N GLY A 10 -2.48 11.14 -22.63
CA GLY A 10 -2.85 11.54 -23.99
C GLY A 10 -2.46 10.53 -25.07
N TRP A 11 -2.02 9.33 -24.71
CA TRP A 11 -1.75 8.28 -25.70
C TRP A 11 -3.08 7.73 -26.23
N THR A 12 -3.29 7.84 -27.54
CA THR A 12 -4.53 7.41 -28.21
C THR A 12 -4.43 6.02 -28.82
N ASP A 13 -3.23 5.59 -29.20
CA ASP A 13 -3.00 4.37 -29.99
C ASP A 13 -2.57 3.21 -29.08
N VAL A 14 -3.40 2.90 -28.09
CA VAL A 14 -3.12 1.89 -27.06
C VAL A 14 -4.22 0.82 -27.01
N ALA A 15 -3.83 -0.44 -26.90
CA ALA A 15 -4.75 -1.57 -26.80
C ALA A 15 -4.40 -2.45 -25.60
N LEU A 16 -5.43 -3.05 -24.98
CA LEU A 16 -5.29 -4.09 -23.96
C LEU A 16 -5.82 -5.40 -24.54
N LEU A 17 -5.00 -6.45 -24.49
CA LEU A 17 -5.39 -7.80 -24.88
C LEU A 17 -5.58 -8.64 -23.61
N GLU A 18 -6.80 -9.13 -23.41
CA GLU A 18 -7.17 -10.03 -22.32
C GLU A 18 -7.68 -11.34 -22.94
N ARG A 19 -7.28 -12.48 -22.37
CA ARG A 19 -7.63 -13.80 -22.91
C ARG A 19 -9.10 -14.14 -22.64
N THR A 20 -9.62 -13.79 -21.46
CA THR A 20 -10.99 -14.16 -21.07
C THR A 20 -11.80 -12.96 -20.59
N GLN A 21 -11.61 -12.56 -19.33
CA GLN A 21 -12.30 -11.44 -18.71
C GLN A 21 -11.32 -10.68 -17.83
N LEU A 22 -11.56 -9.38 -17.64
CA LEU A 22 -10.75 -8.58 -16.72
C LEU A 22 -10.72 -9.25 -15.35
N THR A 23 -9.57 -9.14 -14.68
CA THR A 23 -9.28 -9.69 -13.35
C THR A 23 -9.24 -11.22 -13.24
N ALA A 24 -9.42 -11.99 -14.32
CA ALA A 24 -9.46 -13.47 -14.27
C ALA A 24 -8.17 -14.16 -13.79
N GLY A 25 -7.04 -13.44 -13.75
CA GLY A 25 -5.78 -13.91 -13.18
C GLY A 25 -5.77 -13.86 -11.65
N SER A 26 -4.63 -13.51 -11.05
CA SER A 26 -4.51 -13.44 -9.59
C SER A 26 -5.26 -12.27 -8.93
N THR A 27 -5.65 -11.28 -9.74
CA THR A 27 -6.27 -10.04 -9.26
C THR A 27 -7.57 -10.28 -8.49
N TRP A 28 -8.47 -11.14 -8.97
CA TRP A 28 -9.79 -11.31 -8.33
C TRP A 28 -9.70 -11.89 -6.92
N HIS A 29 -8.69 -12.73 -6.65
CA HIS A 29 -8.52 -13.41 -5.38
C HIS A 29 -7.44 -12.78 -4.49
N ALA A 30 -6.96 -11.58 -4.86
CA ALA A 30 -6.03 -10.85 -4.02
C ALA A 30 -6.76 -10.37 -2.75
N ALA A 31 -6.10 -10.45 -1.59
CA ALA A 31 -6.64 -9.92 -0.34
C ALA A 31 -6.76 -8.37 -0.33
N GLY A 32 -6.16 -7.68 -1.31
CA GLY A 32 -6.31 -6.24 -1.49
C GLY A 32 -5.45 -5.36 -0.57
N LEU A 33 -4.48 -5.94 0.17
CA LEU A 33 -3.61 -5.14 1.03
C LEU A 33 -2.64 -4.28 0.19
N ILE A 34 -2.74 -2.96 0.34
CA ILE A 34 -1.78 -2.01 -0.23
C ILE A 34 -0.75 -1.66 0.85
N PRO A 35 0.53 -2.07 0.71
CA PRO A 35 1.55 -1.74 1.70
C PRO A 35 1.81 -0.24 1.71
N SER A 36 2.06 0.35 2.88
CA SER A 36 2.49 1.74 2.96
C SER A 36 4.01 1.90 2.82
N TYR A 37 4.80 0.86 3.11
CA TYR A 37 6.26 0.94 3.22
C TYR A 37 7.03 -0.08 2.37
N ALA A 38 8.13 0.36 1.76
CA ALA A 38 9.18 -0.49 1.20
C ALA A 38 10.59 0.05 1.50
N ARG A 39 11.54 -0.87 1.75
CA ARG A 39 12.95 -0.53 2.03
C ARG A 39 13.63 0.15 0.82
N ASN A 40 13.25 -0.23 -0.40
CA ASN A 40 13.77 0.38 -1.62
C ASN A 40 12.98 1.65 -1.98
N ILE A 41 13.69 2.76 -2.19
CA ILE A 41 13.10 4.08 -2.46
C ILE A 41 12.26 4.09 -3.75
N ASN A 42 12.70 3.43 -4.81
CA ASN A 42 11.95 3.39 -6.07
C ASN A 42 10.65 2.60 -5.90
N VAL A 43 10.68 1.52 -5.13
CA VAL A 43 9.47 0.77 -4.78
C VAL A 43 8.54 1.62 -3.91
N GLY A 44 9.07 2.35 -2.93
CA GLY A 44 8.30 3.30 -2.12
C GLY A 44 7.60 4.36 -2.97
N ARG A 45 8.27 4.91 -3.98
CA ARG A 45 7.66 5.85 -4.95
C ARG A 45 6.51 5.21 -5.73
N MET A 46 6.66 3.96 -6.17
CA MET A 46 5.58 3.22 -6.85
C MET A 46 4.38 2.98 -5.94
N ILE A 47 4.63 2.64 -4.67
CA ILE A 47 3.58 2.51 -3.64
C ILE A 47 2.84 3.83 -3.44
N ASN A 48 3.56 4.93 -3.24
CA ASN A 48 2.95 6.25 -3.06
C ASN A 48 2.08 6.64 -4.26
N LYS A 49 2.56 6.39 -5.48
CA LYS A 49 1.76 6.64 -6.69
C LYS A 49 0.53 5.74 -6.77
N THR A 50 0.64 4.50 -6.30
CA THR A 50 -0.51 3.57 -6.24
C THR A 50 -1.57 4.12 -5.29
N ILE A 51 -1.17 4.53 -4.08
CA ILE A 51 -2.08 5.14 -3.09
C ILE A 51 -2.76 6.39 -3.67
N GLU A 52 -2.00 7.31 -4.28
CA GLU A 52 -2.54 8.52 -4.92
C GLU A 52 -3.62 8.19 -5.97
N ILE A 53 -3.39 7.15 -6.79
CA ILE A 53 -4.37 6.73 -7.79
C ILE A 53 -5.64 6.20 -7.11
N TYR A 54 -5.53 5.28 -6.15
CA TYR A 54 -6.71 4.71 -5.47
C TYR A 54 -7.52 5.77 -4.72
N GLU A 55 -6.87 6.77 -4.10
CA GLU A 55 -7.55 7.86 -3.41
C GLU A 55 -8.34 8.78 -4.36
N GLY A 56 -7.91 8.94 -5.62
CA GLY A 56 -8.60 9.77 -6.61
C GLY A 56 -9.58 9.02 -7.53
N LEU A 57 -9.45 7.70 -7.65
CA LEU A 57 -10.10 6.94 -8.71
C LEU A 57 -11.64 6.93 -8.62
N GLU A 58 -12.18 6.86 -7.40
CA GLU A 58 -13.64 6.91 -7.19
C GLU A 58 -14.23 8.25 -7.61
N ALA A 59 -13.57 9.36 -7.25
CA ALA A 59 -14.00 10.70 -7.67
C ALA A 59 -13.90 10.91 -9.19
N GLU A 60 -12.88 10.33 -9.83
CA GLU A 60 -12.66 10.43 -11.27
C GLU A 60 -13.66 9.61 -12.09
N THR A 61 -14.03 8.42 -11.60
CA THR A 61 -14.81 7.45 -12.38
C THR A 61 -16.27 7.32 -11.94
N GLY A 62 -16.61 7.83 -10.75
CA GLY A 62 -17.89 7.61 -10.10
C GLY A 62 -18.12 6.16 -9.63
N GLN A 63 -17.10 5.29 -9.72
CA GLN A 63 -17.20 3.89 -9.35
C GLN A 63 -16.57 3.66 -7.97
N PRO A 64 -17.29 3.01 -7.02
CA PRO A 64 -16.74 2.65 -5.73
C PRO A 64 -15.52 1.74 -5.88
N VAL A 65 -14.41 2.09 -5.22
CA VAL A 65 -13.16 1.30 -5.29
C VAL A 65 -12.92 0.41 -4.07
N GLY A 66 -13.76 0.55 -3.03
CA GLY A 66 -13.60 -0.22 -1.79
C GLY A 66 -12.32 0.13 -1.03
N TRP A 67 -11.86 1.38 -1.12
CA TRP A 67 -10.62 1.81 -0.47
C TRP A 67 -10.82 2.03 1.03
N HIS A 68 -10.12 1.23 1.84
CA HIS A 68 -10.13 1.34 3.30
C HIS A 68 -8.75 1.76 3.82
N LYS A 69 -8.60 3.03 4.20
CA LYS A 69 -7.33 3.58 4.72
C LYS A 69 -7.13 3.27 6.20
N CYS A 70 -6.90 2.00 6.53
CA CYS A 70 -6.74 1.52 7.91
C CYS A 70 -5.30 1.56 8.46
N GLY A 71 -4.32 1.95 7.63
CA GLY A 71 -2.90 1.96 7.99
C GLY A 71 -2.26 0.57 8.00
N GLN A 72 -1.01 0.49 8.45
CA GLN A 72 -0.26 -0.77 8.57
C GLN A 72 0.42 -0.84 9.94
N LEU A 73 0.15 -1.91 10.69
CA LEU A 73 0.80 -2.21 11.97
C LEU A 73 1.74 -3.41 11.79
N ARG A 74 3.02 -3.24 12.12
CA ARG A 74 4.03 -4.33 12.10
C ARG A 74 4.44 -4.62 13.55
N ILE A 75 4.34 -5.88 13.96
CA ILE A 75 4.64 -6.31 15.33
C ILE A 75 6.03 -6.97 15.39
N ALA A 76 6.85 -6.51 16.33
CA ALA A 76 8.15 -7.11 16.61
C ALA A 76 8.07 -8.04 17.82
N ASN A 77 8.18 -9.35 17.59
CA ASN A 77 8.20 -10.36 18.65
C ASN A 77 9.62 -10.70 19.15
N SER A 78 10.63 -9.98 18.69
CA SER A 78 12.02 -10.13 19.13
C SER A 78 12.77 -8.80 19.06
N ARG A 79 13.88 -8.71 19.81
CA ARG A 79 14.77 -7.54 19.79
C ARG A 79 15.33 -7.29 18.39
N ASP A 80 15.76 -8.34 17.69
CA ASP A 80 16.30 -8.24 16.33
C ASP A 80 15.27 -7.71 15.32
N ARG A 81 13.97 -8.05 15.48
CA ARG A 81 12.90 -7.46 14.67
C ARG A 81 12.65 -6.00 15.01
N LEU A 82 12.70 -5.66 16.29
CA LEU A 82 12.58 -4.26 16.71
C LEU A 82 13.73 -3.42 16.15
N ASP A 83 14.95 -3.93 16.18
CA ASP A 83 16.12 -3.22 15.63
C ASP A 83 16.05 -3.08 14.11
N GLU A 84 15.53 -4.10 13.41
CA GLU A 84 15.20 -3.93 11.98
C GLU A 84 14.16 -2.82 11.77
N TYR A 85 13.11 -2.75 12.58
CA TYR A 85 12.08 -1.73 12.44
C TYR A 85 12.59 -0.32 12.75
N LYS A 86 13.52 -0.19 13.69
CA LYS A 86 14.25 1.08 13.90
C LYS A 86 14.98 1.51 12.62
N SER A 87 15.61 0.59 11.91
CA SER A 87 16.26 0.90 10.62
C SER A 87 15.27 1.38 9.54
N TYR A 88 14.00 0.96 9.62
CA TYR A 88 12.96 1.40 8.69
C TYR A 88 12.57 2.85 8.91
N MET A 89 12.71 3.38 10.12
CA MET A 89 12.33 4.77 10.44
C MET A 89 13.13 5.77 9.61
N SER A 90 14.44 5.58 9.48
CA SER A 90 15.28 6.45 8.65
C SER A 90 14.90 6.38 7.17
N VAL A 91 14.55 5.19 6.67
CA VAL A 91 14.11 5.03 5.27
C VAL A 91 12.75 5.70 5.05
N ALA A 92 11.82 5.54 5.99
CA ALA A 92 10.51 6.18 5.94
C ALA A 92 10.62 7.71 5.94
N GLU A 93 11.49 8.27 6.80
CA GLU A 93 11.77 9.71 6.86
C GLU A 93 12.29 10.24 5.52
N VAL A 94 13.29 9.59 4.92
CA VAL A 94 13.84 9.96 3.60
C VAL A 94 12.78 9.89 2.50
N GLN A 95 11.84 8.95 2.60
CA GLN A 95 10.73 8.82 1.66
C GLN A 95 9.55 9.75 1.96
N GLY A 96 9.61 10.57 3.01
CA GLY A 96 8.52 11.45 3.43
C GLY A 96 7.28 10.70 3.94
N MET A 97 7.46 9.47 4.39
CA MET A 97 6.40 8.57 4.83
C MET A 97 6.20 8.67 6.34
N ARG A 98 4.95 8.87 6.77
CA ARG A 98 4.61 8.81 8.19
C ARG A 98 4.80 7.38 8.72
N ALA A 99 5.81 7.20 9.55
CA ALA A 99 6.03 6.00 10.35
C ALA A 99 6.24 6.40 11.81
N GLN A 100 5.87 5.52 12.74
CA GLN A 100 6.05 5.74 14.17
C GLN A 100 6.40 4.41 14.82
N LEU A 101 7.43 4.40 15.68
CA LEU A 101 7.64 3.29 16.61
C LEU A 101 6.65 3.41 17.75
N LEU A 102 5.92 2.32 17.99
CA LEU A 102 4.90 2.25 19.03
C LEU A 102 5.38 1.34 20.15
N THR A 103 5.02 1.73 21.36
CA THR A 103 5.07 0.85 22.53
C THR A 103 3.99 -0.26 22.42
N PRO A 104 4.12 -1.37 23.16
CA PRO A 104 3.10 -2.41 23.18
C PRO A 104 1.70 -1.91 23.59
N ASP A 105 1.62 -0.94 24.51
CA ASP A 105 0.33 -0.35 24.93
C ASP A 105 -0.32 0.48 23.83
N GLU A 106 0.46 1.24 23.07
CA GLU A 106 -0.05 2.00 21.92
C GLU A 106 -0.50 1.07 20.80
N ALA A 107 0.23 -0.02 20.54
CA ALA A 107 -0.19 -1.04 19.58
C ALA A 107 -1.53 -1.69 19.96
N ARG A 108 -1.76 -2.00 21.25
CA ARG A 108 -3.05 -2.50 21.75
C ARG A 108 -4.18 -1.48 21.64
N LYS A 109 -3.91 -0.18 21.80
CA LYS A 109 -4.92 0.86 21.57
C LYS A 109 -5.36 0.90 20.09
N LEU A 110 -4.45 0.66 19.16
CA LEU A 110 -4.77 0.57 17.72
C LEU A 110 -5.44 -0.74 17.33
N TRP A 111 -5.00 -1.86 17.92
CA TRP A 111 -5.56 -3.18 17.67
C TRP A 111 -5.87 -3.90 19.00
N PRO A 112 -7.09 -3.72 19.56
CA PRO A 112 -7.45 -4.27 20.88
C PRO A 112 -7.46 -5.80 20.96
N LEU A 113 -7.50 -6.50 19.81
CA LEU A 113 -7.43 -7.96 19.73
C LEU A 113 -5.99 -8.48 19.71
N LEU A 114 -4.98 -7.61 19.77
CA LEU A 114 -3.58 -7.98 19.86
C LEU A 114 -3.31 -8.68 21.20
N ASP A 115 -3.01 -9.98 21.14
CA ASP A 115 -2.64 -10.78 22.30
C ASP A 115 -1.12 -10.79 22.49
N ASN A 116 -0.67 -10.77 23.75
CA ASN A 116 0.74 -10.93 24.13
C ASN A 116 0.93 -12.36 24.64
N LYS A 117 1.14 -13.31 23.74
CA LYS A 117 1.72 -14.60 24.14
C LYS A 117 3.24 -14.54 24.05
#